data_AF-A0A7Y3DN43-F1
#
_entry.id   AF-A0A7Y3DN43-F1
#
_cell.length_a   1.000
_cell.length_b   1.000
_cell.length_c   1.000
_cell.angle_alpha   90.00
_cell.angle_beta   90.00
_cell.angle_gamma   90.00
#
_symmetry.space_group_name_H-M   'P 1'
#
loop_
_entity.id
_entity.type
_entity.pdbx_description
1 polymer ?
#
loop_
_entity_poly.entity_id
_entity_poly.type
_entity_poly.pdbx_seq_one_letter_code
_entity_poly.pdbx_strand_id
1 'polypeptide(L)'
;PCFHSFRGGKGVANYLGFSTIIAPVAALVSGLAWLLTFAVWRIPFIGSLVMVFILGAGTLFACNFHPLATAAVLATMALIYYSHHSNFRELLQK
;
A
#
# COMPACT_ATOMS: atom_id res chain seq x y z
N PRO A 1 6.55 13.68 -8.35
CA PRO A 1 5.71 14.90 -8.45
C PRO A 1 6.42 15.97 -9.29
N CYS A 2 5.75 16.57 -10.29
CA CYS A 2 6.35 17.60 -11.16
C CYS A 2 6.87 18.81 -10.37
N PHE A 3 6.15 19.20 -9.32
CA PHE A 3 6.50 20.32 -8.41
C PHE A 3 7.59 19.99 -7.38
N HIS A 4 8.21 18.81 -7.45
CA HIS A 4 9.27 18.38 -6.53
C HIS A 4 10.33 17.56 -7.28
N SER A 5 10.60 17.92 -8.54
CA SER A 5 11.63 17.30 -9.38
C SER A 5 11.51 15.77 -9.46
N PHE A 6 10.28 15.28 -9.52
CA PHE A 6 9.95 13.85 -9.53
C PHE A 6 10.39 13.06 -8.28
N ARG A 7 10.79 13.73 -7.19
CA ARG A 7 11.12 13.12 -5.89
C ARG A 7 9.87 13.09 -5.01
N GLY A 8 9.17 11.96 -5.02
CA GLY A 8 7.92 11.77 -4.28
C GLY A 8 8.06 10.85 -3.07
N GLY A 9 6.93 10.61 -2.41
CA GLY A 9 6.81 9.57 -1.37
C GLY A 9 6.57 8.18 -1.95
N LYS A 10 6.33 7.20 -1.07
CA LYS A 10 6.17 5.77 -1.39
C LYS A 10 4.78 5.36 -1.90
N GLY A 11 3.83 6.28 -1.96
CA GLY A 11 2.48 6.04 -2.52
C GLY A 11 1.46 5.33 -1.61
N VAL A 12 1.84 4.84 -0.42
CA VAL A 12 0.94 4.09 0.50
C VAL A 12 -0.28 4.91 0.91
N ALA A 13 -0.08 6.15 1.40
CA ALA A 13 -1.18 7.01 1.84
C ALA A 13 -2.11 7.42 0.69
N ASN A 14 -1.54 7.64 -0.50
CA ASN A 14 -2.33 7.92 -1.70
C ASN A 14 -3.21 6.73 -2.08
N TYR A 15 -2.64 5.51 -2.02
CA TYR A 15 -3.38 4.30 -2.34
C TYR A 15 -4.48 4.00 -1.32
N LEU A 16 -4.23 4.25 -0.03
CA LEU A 16 -5.27 4.23 1.01
C LEU A 16 -6.40 5.20 0.67
N GLY A 17 -6.09 6.48 0.41
CA GLY A 17 -7.10 7.50 0.10
C GLY A 17 -7.97 7.14 -1.10
N PHE A 18 -7.36 6.66 -2.19
CA PHE A 18 -8.07 6.17 -3.37
C PHE A 18 -8.97 4.98 -3.04
N SER A 19 -8.42 3.98 -2.34
CA SER A 19 -9.13 2.74 -2.02
C SER A 19 -10.26 2.94 -1.02
N THR A 20 -10.23 3.99 -0.19
CA THR A 20 -11.34 4.32 0.72
C THR A 20 -12.65 4.58 -0.03
N ILE A 21 -12.60 5.13 -1.24
CA ILE A 21 -13.81 5.39 -2.05
C ILE A 21 -14.33 4.08 -2.66
N ILE A 22 -13.44 3.19 -3.11
CA ILE A 22 -13.80 1.97 -3.84
C ILE A 22 -14.17 0.82 -2.87
N ALA A 23 -13.37 0.65 -1.83
CA ALA A 23 -13.45 -0.45 -0.88
C ALA A 23 -13.30 0.09 0.57
N PRO A 24 -14.27 0.88 1.08
CA PRO A 24 -14.18 1.55 2.38
C PRO A 24 -13.95 0.59 3.54
N VAL A 25 -14.56 -0.59 3.52
CA VAL A 25 -14.35 -1.63 4.53
C VAL A 25 -12.90 -2.13 4.51
N ALA A 26 -12.35 -2.40 3.32
CA ALA A 26 -10.97 -2.83 3.19
C ALA A 26 -9.99 -1.73 3.63
N ALA A 27 -10.29 -0.45 3.33
CA ALA A 27 -9.51 0.69 3.81
C ALA A 27 -9.47 0.75 5.34
N LEU A 28 -10.62 0.64 6.01
CA LEU A 28 -10.69 0.61 7.47
C LEU A 28 -9.90 -0.58 8.05
N VAL A 29 -10.14 -1.79 7.53
CA VAL A 29 -9.44 -3.01 7.98
C VAL A 29 -7.93 -2.88 7.77
N SER A 30 -7.50 -2.32 6.63
CA SER A 30 -6.07 -2.10 6.36
C SER A 30 -5.43 -1.11 7.33
N GLY A 31 -6.15 -0.05 7.73
CA GLY A 31 -5.71 0.92 8.72
C GLY A 31 -5.54 0.30 10.10
N LEU A 32 -6.51 -0.52 10.52
CA LEU A 32 -6.42 -1.27 11.77
C LEU A 32 -5.28 -2.29 11.75
N ALA A 33 -5.14 -3.05 10.66
CA ALA A 33 -4.06 -4.01 10.48
C ALA A 33 -2.68 -3.33 10.50
N TRP A 34 -2.56 -2.14 9.89
CA TRP A 34 -1.34 -1.33 9.95
C TRP A 34 -1.01 -0.94 11.40
N LEU A 35 -1.99 -0.45 12.16
CA LEU A 35 -1.82 -0.07 13.56
C LEU A 35 -1.38 -1.26 14.42
N LEU A 36 -2.02 -2.41 14.26
CA LEU A 36 -1.66 -3.65 14.96
C LEU A 36 -0.25 -4.11 14.61
N THR A 37 0.10 -4.11 13.32
CA THR A 37 1.44 -4.48 12.86
C THR A 37 2.49 -3.52 13.41
N PHE A 38 2.20 -2.22 13.40
CA PHE A 38 3.11 -1.23 13.99
C PHE A 38 3.24 -1.41 15.50
N ALA A 39 2.17 -1.74 16.23
CA ALA A 39 2.20 -1.95 17.67
C ALA A 39 3.15 -3.10 18.07
N VAL A 40 3.17 -4.19 17.30
CA VAL A 40 3.99 -5.39 17.54
C VAL A 40 5.44 -5.18 17.12
N TRP A 41 5.69 -4.82 15.86
CA TRP A 41 7.07 -4.78 15.33
C TRP A 41 7.75 -3.41 15.48
N ARG A 42 6.99 -2.33 15.69
CA ARG A 42 7.50 -0.94 15.71
C ARG A 42 8.27 -0.54 14.44
N ILE A 43 8.04 -1.25 13.34
CA ILE A 43 8.64 -0.99 12.03
C ILE A 43 7.51 -0.58 11.06
N PRO A 44 7.37 0.73 10.73
CA PRO A 44 6.28 1.24 9.89
C PRO A 44 6.20 0.58 8.50
N PHE A 45 7.36 0.13 8.00
CA PHE A 45 7.46 -0.55 6.72
C PHE A 45 6.64 -1.85 6.67
N ILE A 46 6.70 -2.68 7.71
CA ILE A 46 5.97 -3.97 7.74
C ILE A 46 4.47 -3.70 7.70
N GLY A 47 4.00 -2.75 8.52
CA GLY A 47 2.58 -2.34 8.50
C GLY A 47 2.15 -1.82 7.13
N SER A 48 3.02 -1.09 6.43
CA SER A 48 2.71 -0.55 5.09
C SER A 48 2.53 -1.66 4.04
N LEU A 49 3.30 -2.75 4.10
CA LEU A 49 3.11 -3.90 3.21
C LEU A 49 1.79 -4.61 3.49
N VAL A 50 1.47 -4.84 4.78
CA VAL A 50 0.19 -5.44 5.19
C VAL A 50 -0.99 -4.59 4.71
N MET A 51 -0.92 -3.27 4.91
CA MET A 51 -1.94 -2.33 4.44
C MET A 51 -2.14 -2.43 2.92
N VAL A 52 -1.06 -2.33 2.14
CA VAL A 52 -1.14 -2.36 0.67
C VAL A 52 -1.72 -3.69 0.16
N PHE A 53 -1.40 -4.80 0.81
CA PHE A 53 -1.96 -6.11 0.45
C PHE A 53 -3.48 -6.16 0.69
N ILE A 54 -3.95 -5.71 1.86
CA ILE A 54 -5.38 -5.67 2.19
C ILE A 54 -6.14 -4.72 1.25
N LEU A 55 -5.57 -3.54 0.96
CA LEU A 55 -6.15 -2.59 0.02
C LEU A 55 -6.25 -3.16 -1.40
N GLY A 56 -5.19 -3.84 -1.86
CA GLY A 56 -5.16 -4.55 -3.14
C GLY A 56 -6.26 -5.58 -3.25
N ALA A 57 -6.31 -6.53 -2.31
CA ALA A 57 -7.33 -7.57 -2.28
C ALA A 57 -8.76 -6.99 -2.20
N GLY A 58 -8.96 -5.98 -1.35
CA GLY A 58 -10.24 -5.30 -1.20
C GLY A 58 -10.71 -4.59 -2.47
N THR A 59 -9.80 -3.91 -3.17
CA THR A 59 -10.10 -3.23 -4.43
C THR A 59 -10.42 -4.24 -5.53
N LEU A 60 -9.68 -5.35 -5.63
CA LEU A 60 -9.97 -6.42 -6.60
C LEU A 60 -11.35 -7.03 -6.37
N PHE A 61 -11.68 -7.31 -5.10
CA PHE A 61 -12.99 -7.85 -4.73
C PHE A 61 -14.11 -6.85 -5.06
N ALA A 62 -13.96 -5.58 -4.69
CA ALA A 62 -14.94 -4.54 -4.99
C ALA A 62 -15.15 -4.32 -6.51
N CYS A 63 -14.12 -4.54 -7.31
CA CYS A 63 -14.18 -4.46 -8.77
C CYS A 63 -14.48 -5.79 -9.47
N ASN A 64 -14.92 -6.83 -8.74
CA ASN A 64 -15.20 -8.17 -9.28
C ASN A 64 -14.08 -8.73 -10.17
N PHE A 65 -12.82 -8.48 -9.79
CA PHE A 65 -11.63 -8.93 -10.52
C PHE A 65 -11.57 -8.47 -11.99
N HIS A 66 -12.22 -7.35 -12.32
CA HIS A 66 -12.20 -6.80 -13.67
C HIS A 66 -10.75 -6.64 -14.19
N PRO A 67 -10.40 -7.13 -15.40
CA PRO A 67 -9.02 -7.24 -15.85
C PRO A 67 -8.22 -5.93 -15.76
N LEU A 68 -8.85 -4.81 -16.12
CA LEU A 68 -8.22 -3.49 -16.04
C LEU A 68 -7.96 -3.05 -14.59
N ALA A 69 -8.89 -3.31 -13.68
CA ALA A 69 -8.72 -3.02 -12.26
C ALA A 69 -7.61 -3.89 -11.68
N THR A 70 -7.57 -5.16 -12.07
CA THR A 70 -6.50 -6.09 -11.70
C THR A 70 -5.13 -5.61 -12.16
N ALA A 71 -4.99 -5.21 -13.41
CA ALA A 71 -3.75 -4.63 -13.93
C ALA A 71 -3.34 -3.35 -13.17
N ALA A 72 -4.29 -2.44 -12.91
CA ALA A 72 -4.02 -1.19 -12.19
C ALA A 72 -3.59 -1.43 -10.74
N VAL A 73 -4.24 -2.35 -10.02
CA VAL A 73 -3.87 -2.74 -8.65
C VAL A 73 -2.47 -3.34 -8.63
N LEU A 74 -2.18 -4.31 -9.51
CA LEU A 74 -0.86 -4.95 -9.57
C LEU A 74 0.24 -3.94 -9.92
N ALA A 75 0.01 -3.06 -10.88
CA ALA A 75 0.94 -2.00 -11.24
C ALA A 75 1.19 -1.05 -10.06
N THR A 76 0.14 -0.64 -9.35
CA THR A 76 0.24 0.24 -8.17
C THR A 76 1.01 -0.45 -7.04
N MET A 77 0.71 -1.71 -6.73
CA MET A 77 1.43 -2.49 -5.73
C MET A 77 2.91 -2.64 -6.09
N ALA A 78 3.23 -2.92 -7.35
CA ALA A 78 4.61 -3.03 -7.82
C ALA A 78 5.37 -1.70 -7.67
N LEU A 79 4.76 -0.56 -8.01
CA LEU A 79 5.36 0.76 -7.83
C LEU A 79 5.60 1.08 -6.35
N ILE A 80 4.63 0.78 -5.48
CA ILE A 80 4.79 0.95 -4.03
C ILE A 80 5.92 0.06 -3.50
N TYR A 81 5.97 -1.21 -3.92
CA TYR A 81 7.02 -2.13 -3.52
C TYR A 81 8.41 -1.64 -3.96
N TYR A 82 8.54 -1.21 -5.21
CA TYR A 82 9.79 -0.64 -5.75
C TYR A 82 10.23 0.61 -4.97
N SER A 83 9.29 1.46 -4.58
CA SER A 83 9.59 2.65 -3.76
C SER A 83 10.08 2.29 -2.34
N HIS A 84 9.87 1.05 -1.88
CA HIS A 84 10.33 0.58 -0.58
C HIS A 84 11.72 -0.06 -0.58
N HIS A 85 12.44 -0.11 -1.71
CA HIS A 85 13.76 -0.74 -1.82
C HIS A 85 14.76 -0.31 -0.73
N SER A 86 14.72 0.96 -0.29
CA SER A 86 15.58 1.45 0.80
C SER A 86 15.28 0.78 2.14
N ASN A 87 14.01 0.57 2.46
CA ASN A 87 13.59 -0.08 3.72
C ASN A 87 13.94 -1.56 3.73
N PHE A 88 13.89 -2.22 2.56
CA PHE A 88 14.39 -3.59 2.43
C PHE A 88 15.89 -3.65 2.72
N ARG A 89 16.67 -2.71 2.18
CA ARG A 89 18.11 -2.64 2.46
C ARG A 89 18.38 -2.38 3.94
N GLU A 90 17.69 -1.43 4.55
CA GLU A 90 17.82 -1.11 5.98
C GLU A 90 17.43 -2.31 6.87
N LEU A 91 16.42 -3.08 6.50
CA LEU A 91 16.00 -4.27 7.25
C LEU A 91 17.02 -5.41 7.14
N LEU A 92 17.63 -5.60 5.96
CA LEU A 92 18.67 -6.63 5.75
C LEU A 92 20.02 -6.27 6.39
N GLN A 93 20.24 -4.99 6.69
CA GLN A 93 21.46 -4.49 7.34
C GLN A 93 21.36 -4.49 8.88
N LYS A 94 20.18 -4.78 9.43
CA LYS A 94 19.96 -4.97 10.87
C LYS A 94 20.08 -6.44 11.24
#